data_AF-A0A944VW29-F1
#
_entry.id   AF-A0A944VW29-F1
#
_cell.length_a   1.000
_cell.length_b   1.000
_cell.length_c   1.000
_cell.angle_alpha   90.00
_cell.angle_beta   90.00
_cell.angle_gamma   90.00
#
_symmetry.space_group_name_H-M   'P 1'
#
loop_
_entity.id
_entity.type
_entity.pdbx_description
1 polymer ?
#
loop_
_entity_poly.entity_id
_entity_poly.type
_entity_poly.pdbx_seq_one_letter_code
_entity_poly.pdbx_strand_id
1 'polypeptide(L)'
;FGLQIGGQLSDAIILIMNKSGVESLLLTKFKLGVGASLAVGPVGRDTEAKIGPNTAYLVYSKAKGLYGGLIFEGGFISQDDGANKKFYGRKISVREIFQNKDDVPNEAKALIKTLEKYSNF
;
A
#
# COMPACT_ATOMS: atom_id res chain seq x y z
N PHE A 1 -26.91 -26.25 -0.05
CA PHE A 1 -26.23 -25.10 0.59
C PHE A 1 -24.74 -25.39 0.60
N GLY A 2 -23.96 -24.70 -0.24
CA GLY A 2 -22.51 -24.85 -0.27
C GLY A 2 -21.88 -23.52 0.12
N LEU A 3 -21.25 -23.46 1.28
CA LEU A 3 -20.42 -22.33 1.69
C LEU A 3 -19.18 -22.35 0.79
N GLN A 4 -19.21 -21.59 -0.30
CA GLN A 4 -18.06 -21.42 -1.18
C GLN A 4 -17.04 -20.54 -0.43
N ILE A 5 -16.16 -21.15 0.37
CA ILE A 5 -15.00 -20.47 0.94
C ILE A 5 -13.97 -20.30 -0.19
N GLY A 6 -14.23 -19.33 -1.06
CA GLY A 6 -13.27 -18.86 -2.05
C GLY A 6 -12.55 -17.65 -1.50
N GLY A 7 -11.35 -17.83 -0.96
CA GLY A 7 -10.49 -16.69 -0.65
C GLY A 7 -10.18 -15.92 -1.92
N GLN A 8 -10.56 -14.65 -1.98
CA GLN A 8 -10.34 -13.84 -3.17
C GLN A 8 -8.97 -13.18 -3.13
N LEU A 9 -8.10 -13.56 -4.06
CA LEU A 9 -6.85 -12.86 -4.30
C LEU A 9 -7.12 -11.56 -5.06
N SER A 10 -6.42 -10.51 -4.68
CA SER A 10 -6.53 -9.17 -5.24
C SER A 10 -5.17 -8.63 -5.60
N ASP A 11 -5.13 -7.94 -6.74
CA ASP A 11 -4.08 -6.98 -7.00
C ASP A 11 -4.59 -5.57 -6.69
N ALA A 12 -3.89 -4.90 -5.78
CA ALA A 12 -4.13 -3.51 -5.42
C ALA A 12 -2.81 -2.76 -5.29
N ILE A 13 -2.83 -1.48 -5.62
CA ILE A 13 -1.78 -0.50 -5.39
C ILE A 13 -2.23 0.36 -4.22
N ILE A 14 -1.37 0.52 -3.22
CA ILE A 14 -1.61 1.40 -2.07
C ILE A 14 -0.63 2.56 -2.17
N LEU A 15 -1.15 3.77 -2.26
CA LEU A 15 -0.39 5.00 -2.25
C LEU A 15 -0.39 5.57 -0.83
N ILE A 16 0.78 6.00 -0.36
CA ILE A 16 0.96 6.62 0.95
C ILE A 16 1.02 8.12 0.72
N MET A 17 0.04 8.83 1.23
CA MET A 17 -0.26 10.20 0.80
C MET A 17 0.34 11.27 1.73
N ASN A 18 0.68 10.91 2.97
CA ASN A 18 1.22 11.86 3.94
C ASN A 18 2.23 11.21 4.90
N LYS A 19 2.87 12.06 5.73
CA LYS A 19 3.89 11.64 6.69
C LYS A 19 3.36 10.63 7.72
N SER A 20 2.12 10.80 8.19
CA SER A 20 1.49 9.86 9.14
C SER A 20 1.32 8.46 8.53
N GLY A 21 1.04 8.39 7.22
CA GLY A 21 1.05 7.14 6.46
C GLY A 21 2.44 6.48 6.45
N VAL A 22 3.51 7.24 6.18
CA VAL A 22 4.88 6.71 6.22
C VAL A 22 5.26 6.23 7.62
N GLU A 23 4.94 7.03 8.65
CA GLU A 23 5.25 6.69 10.05
C GLU A 23 4.53 5.41 10.51
N SER A 24 3.31 5.16 10.03
CA SER A 24 2.58 3.91 10.36
C SER A 24 3.20 2.67 9.72
N LEU A 25 3.91 2.79 8.59
CA LEU A 25 4.69 1.67 8.02
C LEU A 25 5.91 1.30 8.86
N LEU A 26 6.40 2.21 9.71
CA LEU A 26 7.48 1.90 10.66
C LEU A 26 7.00 1.03 11.83
N LEU A 27 5.68 0.87 12.02
CA LEU A 27 5.11 -0.05 12.98
C LEU A 27 5.22 -1.49 12.46
N THR A 28 5.48 -2.44 13.37
CA THR A 28 5.54 -3.87 13.04
C THR A 28 4.23 -4.38 12.43
N LYS A 29 3.10 -3.88 12.92
CA LYS A 29 1.75 -4.22 12.43
C LYS A 29 0.77 -3.10 12.77
N PHE A 30 -0.10 -2.75 11.82
CA PHE A 30 -1.20 -1.81 12.06
C PHE A 30 -2.47 -2.22 11.30
N LYS A 31 -3.62 -1.79 11.80
CA LYS A 31 -4.92 -2.06 11.19
C LYS A 31 -5.25 -0.98 10.15
N LEU A 32 -5.60 -1.39 8.94
CA LEU A 32 -6.17 -0.52 7.93
C LEU A 32 -7.61 -0.18 8.32
N GLY A 33 -7.95 1.12 8.34
CA GLY A 33 -9.30 1.61 8.64
C GLY A 33 -9.58 2.02 10.10
N VAL A 34 -8.75 1.62 11.08
CA VAL A 34 -8.88 2.05 12.49
C VAL A 34 -7.59 2.71 12.92
N GLY A 35 -7.45 4.02 12.69
CA GLY A 35 -6.30 4.83 13.14
C GLY A 35 -5.57 5.58 12.04
N ALA A 36 -5.70 5.17 10.78
CA ALA A 36 -5.24 5.93 9.62
C ALA A 36 -6.45 6.29 8.74
N SER A 37 -6.59 7.56 8.38
CA SER A 37 -7.60 8.00 7.42
C SER A 37 -7.33 7.35 6.07
N LEU A 38 -8.04 6.26 5.79
CA LEU A 38 -7.98 5.53 4.53
C LEU A 38 -9.00 6.15 3.58
N ALA A 39 -8.54 6.70 2.45
CA ALA A 39 -9.42 6.94 1.32
C ALA A 39 -9.24 5.79 0.34
N VAL A 40 -10.30 5.40 -0.34
CA VAL A 40 -10.21 4.38 -1.37
C VAL A 40 -10.62 5.01 -2.69
N GLY A 41 -9.75 4.77 -3.67
CA GLY A 41 -9.88 5.28 -5.01
C GLY A 41 -11.18 4.81 -5.64
N PRO A 42 -11.72 5.59 -6.58
CA PRO A 42 -12.98 5.26 -7.21
C PRO A 42 -12.94 3.96 -8.01
N VAL A 43 -14.06 3.23 -7.96
CA VAL A 43 -14.34 2.08 -8.82
C VAL A 43 -14.92 2.58 -10.14
N GLY A 44 -14.08 2.71 -11.16
CA GLY A 44 -14.50 3.18 -12.48
C GLY A 44 -14.50 4.70 -12.65
N ARG A 45 -14.82 5.15 -13.86
CA ARG A 45 -14.58 6.51 -14.41
C ARG A 45 -15.29 7.66 -13.67
N ASP A 46 -16.29 7.37 -12.82
CA ASP A 46 -17.25 8.37 -12.33
C ASP A 46 -17.51 8.36 -10.81
N THR A 47 -16.68 7.69 -10.00
CA THR A 47 -16.72 7.92 -8.54
C THR A 47 -15.60 8.90 -8.17
N GLU A 48 -15.84 9.83 -7.25
CA GLU A 48 -14.79 10.66 -6.67
C GLU A 48 -14.43 10.04 -5.33
N ALA A 49 -13.18 9.57 -5.17
CA ALA A 49 -12.71 9.25 -3.82
C ALA A 49 -12.80 10.53 -2.98
N LYS A 50 -13.36 10.45 -1.77
CA LYS A 50 -13.31 11.54 -0.80
C LYS A 50 -11.89 11.69 -0.28
N ILE A 51 -11.00 12.22 -1.12
CA ILE A 51 -9.61 12.52 -0.77
C ILE A 51 -9.64 13.82 0.01
N GLY A 52 -9.61 13.69 1.34
CA GLY A 52 -9.41 14.83 2.23
C GLY A 52 -7.93 15.09 2.52
N PRO A 53 -7.58 16.27 3.05
CA PRO A 53 -6.19 16.64 3.40
C PRO A 53 -5.54 15.68 4.41
N ASN A 54 -6.34 14.97 5.21
CA ASN A 54 -5.87 14.01 6.20
C ASN A 54 -5.76 12.58 5.68
N THR A 55 -6.04 12.33 4.39
CA THR A 55 -5.93 10.99 3.79
C THR A 55 -4.49 10.50 3.89
N ALA A 56 -4.26 9.40 4.60
CA ALA A 56 -2.94 8.79 4.78
C ALA A 56 -2.64 7.72 3.72
N TYR A 57 -3.68 7.03 3.27
CA TYR A 57 -3.57 5.92 2.32
C TYR A 57 -4.64 6.05 1.25
N LEU A 58 -4.25 5.85 -0.02
CA LEU A 58 -5.16 5.75 -1.17
C LEU A 58 -4.99 4.38 -1.84
N VAL A 59 -6.05 3.58 -1.88
CA VAL A 59 -6.02 2.23 -2.49
C VAL A 59 -6.64 2.26 -3.87
N TYR A 60 -5.91 1.75 -4.87
CA TYR A 60 -6.36 1.57 -6.25
C TYR A 60 -6.32 0.08 -6.61
N SER A 61 -7.38 -0.45 -7.23
CA SER A 61 -7.38 -1.83 -7.75
C SER A 61 -7.89 -1.87 -9.18
N LYS A 62 -7.27 -2.73 -9.99
CA LYS A 62 -7.67 -2.94 -11.39
C LYS A 62 -8.98 -3.74 -11.51
N ALA A 63 -9.29 -4.58 -10.52
CA ALA A 63 -10.48 -5.43 -10.56
C ALA A 63 -11.70 -4.70 -9.96
N LYS A 64 -12.78 -4.64 -10.74
CA LYS A 64 -14.04 -3.96 -10.36
C LYS A 64 -14.65 -4.60 -9.12
N GLY A 65 -14.99 -3.78 -8.12
CA GLY A 65 -16.12 -4.03 -7.22
C GLY A 65 -15.88 -4.79 -5.90
N LEU A 66 -14.72 -5.40 -5.65
CA LEU A 66 -14.55 -6.24 -4.44
C LEU A 66 -13.68 -5.62 -3.34
N TYR A 67 -12.74 -4.74 -3.69
CA TYR A 67 -11.73 -4.26 -2.74
C TYR A 67 -12.16 -3.04 -1.94
N GLY A 68 -13.24 -2.39 -2.40
CA GLY A 68 -14.01 -1.36 -1.72
C GLY A 68 -14.62 -1.80 -0.36
N GLY A 69 -14.77 -3.10 -0.12
CA GLY A 69 -15.37 -3.62 1.13
C GLY A 69 -14.38 -4.43 1.98
N LEU A 70 -13.65 -5.37 1.36
CA LEU A 70 -12.82 -6.34 2.08
C LEU A 70 -11.63 -5.73 2.83
N ILE A 71 -10.96 -4.71 2.27
CA ILE A 71 -9.81 -4.09 2.92
C ILE A 71 -10.25 -3.22 4.12
N PHE A 72 -11.48 -2.69 4.07
CA PHE A 72 -12.02 -1.74 5.03
C PHE A 72 -12.53 -2.38 6.30
N GLU A 73 -12.98 -3.64 6.24
CA GLU A 73 -13.58 -4.33 7.39
C GLU A 73 -12.54 -4.82 8.42
N GLY A 74 -11.24 -4.80 8.09
CA GLY A 74 -10.20 -5.04 9.11
C GLY A 74 -8.90 -5.65 8.62
N GLY A 75 -8.40 -5.24 7.45
CA GLY A 75 -7.09 -5.66 7.00
C GLY A 75 -5.97 -5.19 7.95
N PHE A 76 -4.88 -5.94 8.01
CA PHE A 76 -3.64 -5.52 8.70
C PHE A 76 -2.52 -5.41 7.69
N ILE A 77 -1.69 -4.40 7.83
CA ILE A 77 -0.37 -4.34 7.20
C ILE A 77 0.66 -4.68 8.27
N SER A 78 1.59 -5.56 7.93
CA SER A 78 2.72 -5.90 8.78
C SER A 78 4.00 -5.95 7.95
N GLN A 79 5.12 -5.65 8.60
CA GLN A 79 6.43 -5.79 8.00
C GLN A 79 6.75 -7.28 7.82
N ASP A 80 7.35 -7.63 6.68
CA ASP A 80 7.89 -8.96 6.42
C ASP A 80 9.41 -8.87 6.28
N ASP A 81 10.11 -9.05 7.41
CA ASP A 81 11.57 -9.00 7.46
C ASP A 81 12.24 -10.09 6.61
N GLY A 82 11.55 -11.22 6.40
CA GLY A 82 12.02 -12.31 5.55
C GLY A 82 12.00 -11.90 4.07
N ALA A 83 10.88 -11.32 3.62
CA ALA A 83 10.75 -10.76 2.28
C ALA A 83 11.73 -9.60 2.05
N ASN A 84 11.88 -8.69 3.03
CA ASN A 84 12.87 -7.61 2.97
C ASN A 84 14.28 -8.17 2.80
N LYS A 85 14.68 -9.15 3.63
CA LYS A 85 16.00 -9.79 3.51
C LYS A 85 16.20 -10.45 2.15
N LYS A 86 15.19 -11.13 1.63
CA LYS A 86 15.25 -11.78 0.32
C LYS A 86 15.39 -10.76 -0.81
N PHE A 87 14.66 -9.65 -0.73
CA PHE A 87 14.65 -8.61 -1.76
C PHE A 87 15.95 -7.78 -1.77
N TYR A 88 16.49 -7.46 -0.59
CA TYR A 88 17.72 -6.67 -0.45
C TYR A 88 19.00 -7.52 -0.37
N GLY A 89 18.89 -8.84 -0.27
CA GLY A 89 20.03 -9.76 -0.10
C GLY A 89 20.74 -9.69 1.27
N ARG A 90 20.28 -8.82 2.18
CA ARG A 90 20.85 -8.61 3.52
C ARG A 90 19.77 -8.30 4.54
N LYS A 91 20.07 -8.51 5.83
CA LYS A 91 19.16 -8.05 6.90
C LYS A 91 19.07 -6.52 6.82
N ILE A 92 17.85 -5.99 6.72
CA ILE A 92 17.57 -4.56 6.62
C ILE A 92 16.21 -4.31 7.26
N SER A 93 16.09 -3.24 8.05
CA SER A 93 14.82 -2.81 8.64
C SER A 93 14.05 -1.89 7.70
N VAL A 94 12.73 -1.81 7.88
CA VAL A 94 11.89 -0.85 7.14
C VAL A 94 12.33 0.60 7.35
N ARG A 95 12.87 0.94 8.53
CA ARG A 95 13.44 2.27 8.79
C ARG A 95 14.65 2.55 7.90
N GLU A 96 15.57 1.60 7.77
CA GLU A 96 16.73 1.72 6.88
C GLU A 96 16.32 1.84 5.42
N ILE A 97 15.30 1.08 4.99
CA ILE A 97 14.74 1.15 3.63
C ILE A 97 14.25 2.57 3.30
N PHE A 98 13.53 3.22 4.21
CA PHE A 98 13.05 4.59 3.98
C PHE A 98 14.14 5.67 4.07
N GLN A 99 15.23 5.42 4.80
CA GLN A 99 16.31 6.38 5.01
C GLN A 99 17.38 6.33 3.92
N ASN A 100 17.59 5.17 3.29
CA ASN A 100 18.66 4.97 2.33
C ASN A 100 18.12 4.92 0.88
N LYS A 101 17.98 6.09 0.27
CA LYS A 101 17.46 6.24 -1.10
C LYS A 101 18.39 5.68 -2.18
N ASP A 102 19.68 5.53 -1.87
CA ASP A 102 20.68 5.07 -2.82
C ASP A 102 20.81 3.53 -2.85
N ASP A 103 20.25 2.84 -1.85
CA ASP A 103 20.28 1.38 -1.72
C ASP A 103 19.01 0.73 -2.28
N VAL A 104 18.68 1.05 -3.54
CA VAL A 104 17.52 0.49 -4.24
C VAL A 104 17.94 -0.74 -5.07
N PRO A 105 17.34 -1.93 -4.84
CA PRO A 105 17.57 -3.10 -5.68
C PRO A 105 17.27 -2.84 -7.17
N ASN A 106 18.03 -3.48 -8.07
CA ASN A 106 17.93 -3.22 -9.51
C ASN A 106 16.52 -3.47 -10.07
N GLU A 107 15.82 -4.45 -9.51
CA GLU A 107 14.45 -4.85 -9.84
C GLU A 107 13.44 -3.72 -9.57
N ALA A 108 13.70 -2.84 -8.60
CA ALA A 108 12.82 -1.72 -8.26
C ALA A 108 13.07 -0.47 -9.11
N LYS A 109 14.24 -0.34 -9.76
CA LYS A 109 14.63 0.89 -10.48
C LYS A 109 13.65 1.27 -11.60
N ALA A 110 13.11 0.29 -12.31
CA ALA A 110 12.13 0.54 -13.38
C ALA A 110 10.82 1.15 -12.84
N LEU A 111 10.34 0.66 -11.70
CA LEU A 111 9.16 1.19 -11.03
C LEU A 111 9.43 2.62 -10.55
N ILE A 112 10.54 2.85 -9.85
CA ILE A 112 10.89 4.18 -9.33
C ILE A 112 11.02 5.20 -10.46
N LYS A 113 11.77 4.88 -11.52
CA LYS A 113 11.91 5.75 -12.69
C LYS A 113 10.57 6.08 -13.36
N THR A 114 9.65 5.12 -13.36
CA THR A 114 8.30 5.34 -13.89
C THR A 114 7.51 6.30 -12.98
N LEU A 115 7.55 6.10 -11.67
CA LEU A 115 6.89 6.99 -10.71
C LEU A 115 7.44 8.41 -10.78
N GLU A 116 8.77 8.57 -10.84
CA GLU A 116 9.45 9.87 -10.97
C GLU A 116 9.02 10.63 -12.23
N LYS A 117 8.84 9.91 -13.35
CA LYS A 117 8.34 10.51 -14.60
C LYS A 117 6.95 11.13 -14.43
N TYR A 118 6.09 10.53 -13.60
CA TYR A 118 4.71 10.97 -13.39
C TYR A 118 4.50 11.80 -12.12
N SER A 119 5.50 11.93 -11.24
CA SER A 119 5.38 12.67 -9.97
C SER A 119 5.84 14.14 -10.04
N ASN A 120 6.44 14.58 -11.14
CA ASN A 120 6.85 15.98 -11.33
C ASN A 120 5.67 16.89 -11.69
N PHE A 121 4.80 17.15 -10.71
CA PHE A 121 3.82 18.25 -10.73
C PHE A 121 4.29 19.41 -9.83
#